data_AF-A0A3M1VMU0-F1
#
_entry.id   AF-A0A3M1VMU0-F1
#
_cell.length_a   1.000
_cell.length_b   1.000
_cell.length_c   1.000
_cell.angle_alpha   90.00
_cell.angle_beta   90.00
_cell.angle_gamma   90.00
#
_symmetry.space_group_name_H-M   'P 1'
#
loop_
_entity.id
_entity.type
_entity.pdbx_description
1 polymer ?
#
loop_
_entity_poly.entity_id
_entity_poly.type
_entity_poly.pdbx_seq_one_letter_code
_entity_poly.pdbx_strand_id
1 'polypeptide(L)'
;MTETRIDMDELRSLTDKLKASTQLDELLLGDLQQLLQETERGETPRWIQSVVDELLDKLDREFRHSRDPHQWQLVIERYPTWENRVNALISEGGRLLEELRELRRRIADCVGDRIPVEVRRDLVGWVRRFADFRHRERQLLLDAANLDVGQGE
;
A
#
# COMPACT_ATOMS: atom_id res chain seq x y z
N MET A 1 -9.18 16.69 32.86
CA MET A 1 -8.34 15.83 32.01
C MET A 1 -9.31 15.01 31.20
N THR A 2 -9.47 15.37 29.92
CA THR A 2 -10.41 14.75 28.99
C THR A 2 -9.90 13.35 28.66
N GLU A 3 -10.54 12.33 29.24
CA GLU A 3 -10.42 10.94 28.80
C GLU A 3 -10.84 10.89 27.33
N THR A 4 -9.85 10.77 26.44
CA THR A 4 -10.06 10.58 25.01
C THR A 4 -10.62 9.17 24.82
N ARG A 5 -11.93 9.05 25.01
CA ARG A 5 -12.75 7.93 24.57
C ARG A 5 -12.80 8.01 23.05
N ILE A 6 -11.68 7.68 22.41
CA ILE A 6 -11.64 7.45 20.97
C ILE A 6 -12.21 6.05 20.76
N ASP A 7 -13.36 6.05 20.12
CA ASP A 7 -14.36 4.99 20.11
C ASP A 7 -13.86 3.77 19.32
N MET A 8 -14.20 2.57 19.80
CA MET A 8 -14.07 1.28 19.10
C MET A 8 -14.58 1.34 17.64
N ASP A 9 -15.54 2.23 17.40
CA ASP A 9 -16.10 2.54 16.09
C ASP A 9 -15.05 3.12 15.11
N GLU A 10 -14.09 3.91 15.59
CA GLU A 10 -13.01 4.46 14.77
C GLU A 10 -12.05 3.36 14.34
N LEU A 11 -11.55 2.50 15.23
CA LEU A 11 -10.67 1.37 14.85
C LEU A 11 -11.38 0.39 13.90
N ARG A 12 -12.68 0.16 14.09
CA ARG A 12 -13.49 -0.67 13.22
C ARG A 12 -13.70 -0.04 11.84
N SER A 13 -14.01 1.26 11.80
CA SER A 13 -14.11 2.06 10.57
C SER A 13 -12.79 2.10 9.80
N LEU A 14 -11.67 2.21 10.52
CA LEU A 14 -10.33 2.12 9.92
C LEU A 14 -10.07 0.74 9.32
N THR A 15 -10.41 -0.33 10.04
CA THR A 15 -10.29 -1.70 9.53
C THR A 15 -11.14 -1.94 8.28
N ASP A 16 -12.34 -1.34 8.22
CA ASP A 16 -13.25 -1.45 7.07
C ASP A 16 -12.77 -0.66 5.86
N LYS A 17 -12.31 0.58 6.06
CA LYS A 17 -11.65 1.41 5.03
C LYS A 17 -10.42 0.71 4.46
N LEU A 18 -9.61 0.07 5.31
CA LEU A 18 -8.43 -0.67 4.87
C LEU A 18 -8.82 -1.89 4.02
N LYS A 19 -9.88 -2.62 4.40
CA LYS A 19 -10.40 -3.74 3.60
C LYS A 19 -10.85 -3.28 2.22
N ALA A 20 -11.59 -2.18 2.13
CA ALA A 20 -12.05 -1.63 0.86
C ALA A 20 -10.89 -1.14 -0.02
N SER A 21 -9.88 -0.50 0.57
CA SER A 21 -8.70 -0.06 -0.17
C SER A 21 -7.87 -1.25 -0.67
N THR A 22 -7.75 -2.31 0.15
CA THR A 22 -6.97 -3.47 -0.26
C THR A 22 -7.62 -4.28 -1.38
N GLN A 23 -8.96 -4.37 -1.44
CA GLN A 23 -9.62 -5.05 -2.57
C GLN A 23 -9.32 -4.36 -3.91
N LEU A 24 -9.22 -3.03 -3.90
CA LEU A 24 -8.84 -2.26 -5.08
C LEU A 24 -7.36 -2.42 -5.43
N ASP A 25 -6.48 -2.48 -4.42
CA ASP A 25 -5.06 -2.78 -4.65
C ASP A 25 -4.89 -4.19 -5.22
N GLU A 26 -5.55 -5.20 -4.66
CA GLU A 26 -5.46 -6.60 -5.12
C GLU A 26 -5.92 -6.74 -6.57
N LEU A 27 -6.97 -6.02 -6.96
CA LEU A 27 -7.44 -5.97 -8.35
C LEU A 27 -6.40 -5.30 -9.27
N LEU A 28 -5.92 -4.11 -8.92
CA LEU A 28 -4.94 -3.38 -9.74
C LEU A 28 -3.58 -4.08 -9.83
N LEU A 29 -3.15 -4.75 -8.76
CA LEU A 29 -1.94 -5.58 -8.76
C LEU A 29 -2.13 -6.82 -9.64
N GLY A 30 -3.33 -7.40 -9.64
CA GLY A 30 -3.71 -8.50 -10.53
C GLY A 30 -3.68 -8.07 -12.00
N ASP A 31 -4.31 -6.95 -12.34
CA ASP A 31 -4.29 -6.36 -13.68
C ASP A 31 -2.86 -6.05 -14.14
N LEU A 32 -2.04 -5.43 -13.28
CA LEU A 32 -0.64 -5.15 -13.60
C LEU A 32 0.17 -6.43 -13.82
N GLN A 33 -0.03 -7.48 -13.01
CA GLN A 33 0.63 -8.77 -13.21
C GLN A 33 0.23 -9.42 -14.53
N GLN A 34 -1.06 -9.39 -14.87
CA GLN A 34 -1.55 -9.96 -16.12
C GLN A 34 -0.95 -9.20 -17.31
N LEU A 35 -1.00 -7.87 -17.30
CA LEU A 35 -0.40 -7.04 -18.36
C LEU A 35 1.09 -7.33 -18.53
N LEU A 36 1.84 -7.47 -17.44
CA LEU A 36 3.28 -7.77 -17.48
C LEU A 36 3.57 -9.16 -18.07
N GLN A 37 2.64 -10.12 -17.97
CA GLN A 37 2.73 -11.43 -18.60
C GLN A 37 2.31 -11.42 -20.07
N GLU A 38 1.32 -10.60 -20.45
CA GLU A 38 0.79 -10.50 -21.82
C GLU A 38 1.69 -9.67 -22.78
N THR A 39 2.67 -8.92 -22.26
CA THR A 39 3.49 -7.93 -22.99
C THR A 39 4.39 -8.50 -24.12
N GLU A 40 4.44 -9.81 -24.36
CA GLU A 40 5.20 -10.36 -25.49
C GLU A 40 4.65 -9.92 -26.87
N ARG A 41 3.41 -9.40 -26.93
CA ARG A 41 2.68 -9.13 -28.18
C ARG A 41 2.68 -7.69 -28.72
N GLY A 42 3.31 -6.72 -28.04
CA GLY A 42 3.62 -5.41 -28.63
C GLY A 42 2.48 -4.37 -28.67
N GLU A 43 1.70 -4.25 -27.59
CA GLU A 43 0.70 -3.16 -27.42
C GLU A 43 0.61 -2.66 -25.96
N THR A 44 1.68 -2.76 -25.17
CA THR A 44 1.57 -2.80 -23.70
C THR A 44 2.17 -1.65 -22.88
N PRO A 45 3.11 -0.81 -23.37
CA PRO A 45 3.72 0.23 -22.54
C PRO A 45 2.72 1.26 -22.02
N ARG A 46 1.78 1.69 -22.88
CA ARG A 46 0.76 2.69 -22.53
C ARG A 46 -0.20 2.18 -21.46
N TRP A 47 -0.64 0.92 -21.56
CA TRP A 47 -1.52 0.31 -20.56
C TRP A 47 -0.82 0.10 -19.23
N ILE A 48 0.41 -0.41 -19.25
CA ILE A 48 1.21 -0.55 -18.03
C ILE A 48 1.45 0.82 -17.39
N GLN A 49 1.76 1.84 -18.20
CA GLN A 49 1.90 3.21 -17.72
C GLN A 49 0.59 3.73 -17.10
N SER A 50 -0.57 3.51 -17.74
CA SER A 50 -1.87 3.92 -17.20
C SER A 50 -2.20 3.23 -15.87
N VAL A 51 -1.95 1.92 -15.76
CA VAL A 51 -2.18 1.17 -14.51
C VAL A 51 -1.22 1.63 -13.42
N VAL A 52 0.05 1.87 -13.75
CA VAL A 52 1.04 2.43 -12.80
C VAL A 52 0.65 3.85 -12.38
N ASP A 53 0.10 4.66 -13.29
CA ASP A 53 -0.37 6.01 -12.99
C ASP A 53 -1.59 6.01 -12.07
N GLU A 54 -2.54 5.08 -12.29
CA GLU A 54 -3.70 4.92 -11.41
C GLU A 54 -3.31 4.38 -10.03
N LEU A 55 -2.38 3.41 -9.97
CA LEU A 55 -1.79 2.96 -8.72
C LEU A 55 -1.09 4.11 -7.99
N LEU A 56 -0.31 4.93 -8.70
CA LEU A 56 0.36 6.08 -8.09
C LEU A 56 -0.64 7.11 -7.57
N ASP A 57 -1.69 7.46 -8.30
CA ASP A 57 -2.70 8.41 -7.82
C ASP A 57 -3.41 7.88 -6.56
N LYS A 58 -3.81 6.60 -6.57
CA LYS A 58 -4.43 5.95 -5.41
C LYS A 58 -3.51 5.90 -4.21
N LEU A 59 -2.27 5.43 -4.39
CA LEU A 59 -1.29 5.35 -3.31
C LEU A 59 -0.90 6.74 -2.83
N ASP A 60 -0.75 7.73 -3.70
CA ASP A 60 -0.44 9.10 -3.27
C ASP A 60 -1.57 9.68 -2.42
N ARG A 61 -2.84 9.42 -2.79
CA ARG A 61 -4.00 9.80 -1.97
C ARG A 61 -4.00 9.01 -0.66
N GLU A 62 -3.85 7.70 -0.70
CA GLU A 62 -3.84 6.85 0.50
C GLU A 62 -2.70 7.26 1.44
N PHE A 63 -1.47 7.41 0.96
CA PHE A 63 -0.35 7.86 1.77
C PHE A 63 -0.44 9.34 2.17
N ARG A 64 -1.10 10.22 1.42
CA ARG A 64 -1.41 11.59 1.91
C ARG A 64 -2.48 11.58 2.99
N HIS A 65 -3.46 10.68 2.92
CA HIS A 65 -4.52 10.51 3.90
C HIS A 65 -4.14 9.58 5.07
N SER A 66 -3.10 8.76 4.93
CA SER A 66 -2.63 7.75 5.91
C SER A 66 -1.24 8.06 6.48
N ARG A 67 -0.54 9.06 5.92
CA ARG A 67 0.38 9.92 6.69
C ARG A 67 -0.36 10.88 7.60
N ASP A 68 -1.68 10.80 7.70
CA ASP A 68 -2.39 11.43 8.79
C ASP A 68 -1.91 10.72 10.08
N PRO A 69 -1.03 11.37 10.87
CA PRO A 69 -0.38 10.73 12.01
C PRO A 69 -1.42 10.13 12.95
N HIS A 70 -2.65 10.67 12.96
CA HIS A 70 -3.76 10.20 13.78
C HIS A 70 -4.13 8.73 13.59
N GLN A 71 -4.04 8.13 12.39
CA GLN A 71 -4.38 6.70 12.19
C GLN A 71 -3.45 5.76 12.96
N TRP A 72 -2.14 6.01 12.84
CA TRP A 72 -1.11 5.19 13.48
C TRP A 72 -0.83 5.64 14.91
N GLN A 73 -1.06 6.92 15.21
CA GLN A 73 -0.95 7.49 16.54
C GLN A 73 -1.92 6.82 17.50
N LEU A 74 -3.15 6.48 17.09
CA LEU A 74 -4.06 5.69 17.91
C LEU A 74 -3.49 4.33 18.30
N VAL A 75 -2.85 3.64 17.36
CA VAL A 75 -2.21 2.33 17.61
C VAL A 75 -1.01 2.50 18.53
N ILE A 76 -0.22 3.57 18.36
CA ILE A 76 0.96 3.85 19.20
C ILE A 76 0.55 4.30 20.61
N GLU A 77 -0.46 5.17 20.74
CA GLU A 77 -1.01 5.62 22.02
C GLU A 77 -1.58 4.45 22.82
N ARG A 78 -2.22 3.49 22.15
CA ARG A 78 -2.75 2.28 22.77
C ARG A 78 -1.67 1.23 23.06
N TYR A 79 -0.71 1.06 22.15
CA TYR A 79 0.36 0.06 22.22
C TYR A 79 1.73 0.71 21.98
N PRO A 80 2.30 1.40 22.98
CA PRO A 80 3.55 2.17 22.81
C PRO A 80 4.76 1.29 22.45
N THR A 81 4.73 0.01 22.84
CA THR A 81 5.77 -0.96 22.46
C THR A 81 5.81 -1.27 20.96
N TRP A 82 4.76 -0.89 20.21
CA TRP A 82 4.64 -1.14 18.77
C TRP A 82 5.12 0.03 17.92
N GLU A 83 5.50 1.15 18.53
CA GLU A 83 5.99 2.35 17.84
C GLU A 83 7.06 2.02 16.79
N ASN A 84 8.05 1.20 17.15
CA ASN A 84 9.10 0.79 16.23
C ASN A 84 8.56 0.01 15.01
N ARG A 85 7.56 -0.85 15.22
CA ARG A 85 6.94 -1.67 14.18
C ARG A 85 6.09 -0.81 13.23
N VAL A 86 5.35 0.14 13.80
CA VAL A 86 4.55 1.12 13.06
C VAL A 86 5.45 2.06 12.24
N ASN A 87 6.51 2.61 12.84
CA ASN A 87 7.46 3.48 12.15
C ASN A 87 8.20 2.78 11.01
N ALA A 88 8.53 1.49 11.20
CA ALA A 88 9.11 0.67 10.14
C ALA A 88 8.15 0.51 8.95
N LEU A 89 6.87 0.25 9.22
CA LEU A 89 5.81 0.17 8.20
C LEU A 89 5.65 1.50 7.44
N ILE A 90 5.52 2.62 8.15
CA ILE A 90 5.39 3.95 7.51
C ILE A 90 6.60 4.24 6.61
N SER A 91 7.81 3.94 7.09
CA SER A 91 9.04 4.14 6.33
C SER A 91 9.11 3.24 5.09
N GLU A 92 8.71 1.98 5.21
CA GLU A 92 8.67 1.03 4.09
C GLU A 92 7.64 1.44 3.02
N GLY A 93 6.44 1.86 3.43
CA GLY A 93 5.43 2.36 2.50
C GLY A 93 5.89 3.59 1.72
N GLY A 94 6.59 4.52 2.40
CA GLY A 94 7.23 5.67 1.75
C GLY A 94 8.25 5.27 0.69
N ARG A 95 9.11 4.30 1.00
CA ARG A 95 10.11 3.77 0.05
C ARG A 95 9.45 3.11 -1.15
N LEU A 96 8.42 2.28 -0.94
CA LEU A 96 7.70 1.62 -2.02
C LEU A 96 7.03 2.62 -2.98
N LEU A 97 6.49 3.73 -2.45
CA LEU A 97 5.93 4.80 -3.27
C LEU A 97 7.00 5.52 -4.10
N GLU A 98 8.16 5.81 -3.52
CA GLU A 98 9.29 6.39 -4.24
C GLU A 98 9.81 5.46 -5.34
N GLU A 99 9.93 4.16 -5.04
CA GLU A 99 10.31 3.14 -6.02
C GLU A 99 9.31 3.07 -7.19
N LEU A 100 8.00 3.12 -6.93
CA LEU A 100 6.99 3.11 -7.99
C LEU A 100 7.07 4.36 -8.87
N ARG A 101 7.33 5.54 -8.28
CA ARG A 101 7.52 6.79 -9.04
C ARG A 101 8.74 6.72 -9.96
N GLU A 102 9.83 6.10 -9.48
CA GLU A 102 11.02 5.89 -10.30
C GLU A 102 10.75 4.91 -11.45
N LEU A 103 10.06 3.80 -11.16
CA LEU A 103 9.65 2.85 -12.19
C LEU A 103 8.75 3.50 -13.24
N ARG A 104 7.78 4.33 -12.83
CA ARG A 104 6.94 5.12 -13.74
C ARG A 104 7.78 6.03 -14.63
N ARG A 105 8.77 6.73 -14.08
CA ARG A 105 9.68 7.58 -14.86
C ARG A 105 10.46 6.76 -15.89
N ARG A 106 10.99 5.60 -15.49
CA ARG A 106 11.72 4.69 -16.39
C ARG A 106 10.82 4.17 -17.51
N ILE A 107 9.55 3.86 -17.24
CA ILE A 107 8.57 3.47 -18.27
C ILE A 107 8.32 4.64 -19.24
N ALA A 108 8.15 5.86 -18.72
CA ALA A 108 7.88 7.05 -19.54
C ALA A 108 9.08 7.46 -20.42
N ASP A 109 10.31 7.18 -19.97
CA ASP A 109 11.54 7.46 -20.71
C ASP A 109 11.85 6.39 -21.79
N CYS A 110 11.09 5.29 -21.83
CA CYS A 110 11.29 4.24 -22.82
C CYS A 110 10.99 4.74 -24.23
N VAL A 111 12.02 4.79 -25.07
CA VAL A 111 11.88 5.08 -26.49
C VAL A 111 11.51 3.79 -27.22
N GLY A 112 10.24 3.61 -27.55
CA GLY A 112 9.74 2.51 -28.38
C GLY A 112 8.45 1.87 -27.85
N ASP A 113 8.03 0.80 -28.50
CA ASP A 113 6.76 0.12 -28.23
C ASP A 113 6.88 -0.99 -27.16
N ARG A 114 8.05 -1.12 -26.52
CA ARG A 114 8.33 -2.19 -25.55
C ARG A 114 9.01 -1.67 -24.30
N ILE A 115 8.54 -2.14 -23.15
CA ILE A 115 9.18 -1.89 -21.85
C ILE A 115 10.46 -2.75 -21.76
N PRO A 116 11.59 -2.18 -21.35
CA PRO A 116 12.82 -2.90 -21.08
C PRO A 116 12.59 -4.06 -20.12
N VAL A 117 13.24 -5.20 -20.37
CA VAL A 117 13.08 -6.40 -19.54
C VAL A 117 13.41 -6.13 -18.06
N GLU A 118 14.34 -5.22 -17.80
CA GLU A 118 14.75 -4.80 -16.46
C GLU A 118 13.63 -4.04 -15.75
N VAL A 119 13.03 -3.04 -16.40
CA VAL A 119 11.91 -2.27 -15.85
C VAL A 119 10.73 -3.18 -15.54
N ARG A 120 10.43 -4.14 -16.44
CA ARG A 120 9.41 -5.15 -16.21
C ARG A 120 9.73 -6.06 -15.01
N ARG A 121 10.96 -6.56 -14.91
CA ARG A 121 11.40 -7.38 -13.76
C ARG A 121 11.26 -6.60 -12.46
N ASP A 122 11.67 -5.34 -12.47
CA ASP A 122 11.63 -4.46 -11.30
C ASP A 122 10.18 -4.15 -10.90
N LEU A 123 9.26 -3.95 -11.86
CA LEU A 123 7.82 -3.83 -11.62
C LEU A 123 7.23 -5.10 -10.99
N VAL A 124 7.56 -6.29 -11.52
CA VAL A 124 7.09 -7.57 -10.94
C VAL A 124 7.61 -7.72 -9.50
N GLY A 125 8.88 -7.38 -9.27
CA GLY A 125 9.47 -7.41 -7.93
C GLY A 125 8.82 -6.39 -6.98
N TRP A 126 8.49 -5.21 -7.48
CA TRP A 126 7.78 -4.18 -6.73
C TRP A 126 6.37 -4.65 -6.34
N VAL A 127 5.60 -5.19 -7.28
CA VAL A 127 4.24 -5.71 -7.02
C VAL A 127 4.24 -6.73 -5.88
N ARG A 128 5.20 -7.67 -5.89
CA ARG A 128 5.32 -8.69 -4.83
C ARG A 128 5.62 -8.07 -3.47
N ARG A 129 6.56 -7.12 -3.42
CA ARG A 129 6.91 -6.41 -2.17
C ARG A 129 5.76 -5.57 -1.64
N PHE A 130 5.01 -4.92 -2.53
CA PHE A 130 3.86 -4.11 -2.13
C PHE A 130 2.71 -4.98 -1.60
N ALA A 131 2.43 -6.14 -2.22
CA ALA A 131 1.45 -7.09 -1.71
C ALA A 131 1.82 -7.61 -0.30
N ASP A 132 3.10 -7.94 -0.09
CA ASP A 132 3.61 -8.36 1.23
C ASP A 132 3.51 -7.23 2.28
N PHE A 133 3.85 -5.99 1.88
CA PHE A 133 3.67 -4.80 2.72
C PHE A 133 2.20 -4.63 3.16
N ARG A 134 1.24 -4.70 2.23
CA ARG A 134 -0.20 -4.59 2.55
C ARG A 134 -0.69 -5.71 3.45
N HIS A 135 -0.16 -6.91 3.28
CA HIS A 135 -0.45 -8.02 4.18
C HIS A 135 0.04 -7.72 5.61
N ARG A 136 1.29 -7.26 5.77
CA ARG A 136 1.87 -6.92 7.08
C ARG A 136 1.17 -5.76 7.77
N GLU A 137 0.81 -4.72 7.01
CA GLU A 137 0.03 -3.58 7.50
C GLU A 137 -1.32 -4.04 8.08
N ARG A 138 -2.02 -4.89 7.34
CA ARG A 138 -3.30 -5.45 7.77
C ARG A 138 -3.15 -6.33 9.01
N GLN A 139 -2.15 -7.21 9.04
CA GLN A 139 -1.91 -8.06 10.20
C GLN A 139 -1.69 -7.22 11.46
N LEU A 140 -0.93 -6.12 11.37
CA LEU A 140 -0.71 -5.22 12.50
C LEU A 140 -2.02 -4.61 13.02
N LEU A 141 -2.91 -4.17 12.13
CA LEU A 141 -4.19 -3.59 12.50
C LEU A 141 -5.17 -4.63 13.06
N LEU A 142 -5.16 -5.85 12.53
CA LEU A 142 -5.94 -6.97 13.06
C LEU A 142 -5.44 -7.40 14.43
N ASP A 143 -4.13 -7.47 14.64
CA ASP A 143 -3.53 -7.70 15.96
C ASP A 143 -3.94 -6.61 16.95
N ALA A 144 -3.90 -5.34 16.55
CA ALA A 144 -4.34 -4.22 17.39
C ALA A 144 -5.82 -4.36 17.80
N ALA A 145 -6.69 -4.73 16.85
CA ALA A 145 -8.11 -4.93 17.08
C ALA A 145 -8.40 -6.16 17.97
N ASN A 146 -7.69 -7.27 17.76
CA ASN A 146 -7.90 -8.51 18.53
C ASN A 146 -7.38 -8.39 19.97
N LEU A 147 -6.25 -7.73 20.20
CA LEU A 147 -5.74 -7.49 21.55
C LEU A 147 -6.65 -6.56 22.36
N ASP A 148 -7.36 -5.65 21.70
CA ASP A 148 -8.33 -4.77 22.36
C ASP A 148 -9.59 -5.54 22.78
N VAL A 149 -10.01 -6.55 22.01
CA VAL A 149 -11.11 -7.47 22.37
C VAL A 149 -10.75 -8.38 23.55
N GLY A 150 -9.47 -8.76 23.71
CA GLY A 150 -9.00 -9.64 24.78
C GLY A 150 -8.77 -8.97 26.15
N GLN A 151 -8.80 -7.64 26.24
CA GLN A 151 -8.68 -6.91 27.51
C GLN A 151 -10.03 -6.59 28.17
N GLY A 152 -11.13 -7.08 27.60
CA GLY A 152 -12.51 -6.82 28.06
C GLY A 152 -13.13 -7.86 29.01
N GLU A 153 -12.37 -8.83 29.53
CA GLU A 153 -12.83 -9.82 30.52
C GLU A 153 -12.25 -9.61 31.92
#